data_AF-A0A9D7CEB5-F1
#
_entry.id   AF-A0A9D7CEB5-F1
#
_cell.length_a   1.000
_cell.length_b   1.000
_cell.length_c   1.000
_cell.angle_alpha   90.00
_cell.angle_beta   90.00
_cell.angle_gamma   90.00
#
_symmetry.space_group_name_H-M   'P 1'
#
loop_
_entity.id
_entity.type
_entity.pdbx_description
1 polymer ?
#
loop_
_entity_poly.entity_id
_entity_poly.type
_entity_poly.pdbx_seq_one_letter_code
_entity_poly.pdbx_strand_id
1 'polypeptide(L)'
;MSEIRDLASSVLYRLRQLDAASGRWEAARADADSALGVRAREYRREEHADALSRLTSEHREVFDELEALLAAWARLSLLLNPQKGKGEAGVFALARGHVLRAVLAVSEQSPLLDRDLRNSWMHFDERLDTVIRSTGRWGNRHRFIHSSDHASDQGSSIRLIEVDTLRVTYPDEKGDRKTAKLRDLEPVLLGLVNELTNASERFRMLFPDAHDADGDFDAA
;
A
#
# COMPACT_ATOMS: atom_id res chain seq x y z
N MET A 1 0.69 20.79 8.72
CA MET A 1 1.84 20.10 8.08
C MET A 1 2.36 18.91 8.88
N SER A 2 2.33 18.97 10.21
CA SER A 2 2.63 17.83 11.11
C SER A 2 1.93 16.53 10.70
N GLU A 3 0.62 16.56 10.46
CA GLU A 3 -0.12 15.34 10.07
C GLU A 3 0.42 14.68 8.79
N ILE A 4 0.83 15.46 7.78
CA ILE A 4 1.44 14.91 6.55
C ILE A 4 2.80 14.28 6.86
N ARG A 5 3.60 14.93 7.72
CA ARG A 5 4.89 14.39 8.17
C ARG A 5 4.71 13.07 8.91
N ASP A 6 3.78 13.02 9.86
CA ASP A 6 3.50 11.83 10.67
C ASP A 6 3.00 10.68 9.81
N LEU A 7 2.07 10.96 8.89
CA LEU A 7 1.58 9.96 7.95
C LEU A 7 2.68 9.48 7.00
N ALA A 8 3.47 10.38 6.40
CA ALA A 8 4.57 9.98 5.52
C ALA A 8 5.60 9.11 6.24
N SER A 9 5.95 9.47 7.48
CA SER A 9 6.88 8.72 8.33
C SER A 9 6.31 7.36 8.72
N SER A 10 5.01 7.30 9.03
CA SER A 10 4.30 6.04 9.30
C SER A 10 4.28 5.12 8.08
N VAL A 11 4.02 5.64 6.88
CA VAL A 11 4.06 4.85 5.64
C VAL A 11 5.48 4.33 5.37
N LEU A 12 6.52 5.15 5.54
CA LEU A 12 7.92 4.71 5.41
C LEU A 12 8.27 3.60 6.40
N TYR A 13 7.89 3.77 7.67
CA TYR A 13 8.10 2.77 8.69
C TYR A 13 7.43 1.43 8.31
N ARG A 14 6.15 1.47 7.92
CA ARG A 14 5.39 0.28 7.53
C ARG A 14 5.92 -0.39 6.27
N LEU A 15 6.41 0.39 5.31
CA LEU A 15 7.03 -0.17 4.11
C LEU A 15 8.28 -0.99 4.46
N ARG A 16 9.09 -0.50 5.41
CA ARG A 16 10.27 -1.24 5.90
C ARG A 16 9.89 -2.49 6.69
N GLN A 17 8.83 -2.43 7.51
CA GLN A 17 8.33 -3.62 8.22
C GLN A 17 7.82 -4.67 7.23
N LEU A 18 7.07 -4.26 6.21
CA LEU A 18 6.60 -5.15 5.15
C LEU A 18 7.77 -5.78 4.36
N ASP A 19 8.80 -5.01 4.04
CA ASP A 19 10.01 -5.51 3.37
C ASP A 19 10.74 -6.57 4.22
N ALA A 20 10.88 -6.31 5.53
CA ALA A 20 11.45 -7.27 6.46
C ALA A 20 10.58 -8.53 6.62
N ALA A 21 9.26 -8.40 6.67
CA ALA A 21 8.32 -9.52 6.72
C ALA A 21 8.38 -10.37 5.43
N SER A 22 8.49 -9.72 4.26
CA SER A 22 8.72 -10.40 2.99
C SER A 22 9.98 -11.26 3.02
N GLY A 23 11.10 -10.70 3.47
CA GLY A 23 12.36 -11.45 3.55
C GLY A 23 12.29 -12.67 4.48
N ARG A 24 11.57 -12.56 5.60
CA ARG A 24 11.32 -13.73 6.49
C ARG A 24 10.43 -14.77 5.83
N TRP A 25 9.40 -14.34 5.11
CA TRP A 25 8.53 -15.24 4.36
C TRP A 25 9.29 -16.00 3.26
N GLU A 26 10.18 -15.33 2.53
CA GLU A 26 11.03 -15.97 1.52
C GLU A 26 11.94 -17.04 2.14
N ALA A 27 12.57 -16.73 3.29
CA ALA A 27 13.38 -17.71 4.03
C ALA A 27 12.54 -18.90 4.51
N ALA A 28 11.36 -18.66 5.09
CA ALA A 28 10.45 -19.71 5.55
C ALA A 28 9.93 -20.58 4.40
N ARG A 29 9.72 -19.99 3.21
CA ARG A 29 9.33 -20.72 2.00
C ARG A 29 10.47 -21.62 1.53
N ALA A 30 11.69 -21.12 1.47
CA ALA A 30 12.85 -21.93 1.09
C ALA A 30 13.06 -23.13 2.03
N ASP A 31 12.87 -22.93 3.33
CA ASP A 31 12.89 -24.01 4.33
C ASP A 31 11.78 -25.06 4.06
N ALA A 32 10.57 -24.62 3.76
CA ALA A 32 9.44 -25.51 3.45
C ALA A 32 9.66 -26.30 2.14
N ASP A 33 10.15 -25.65 1.09
CA ASP A 33 10.47 -26.28 -0.19
C ASP A 33 11.60 -27.33 -0.03
N SER A 34 12.62 -27.00 0.79
CA SER A 34 13.70 -27.94 1.14
C SER A 34 13.15 -29.17 1.90
N ALA A 35 12.26 -28.96 2.87
CA ALA A 35 11.63 -30.04 3.63
C ALA A 35 10.80 -30.99 2.73
N LEU A 36 10.14 -30.45 1.70
CA LEU A 36 9.36 -31.19 0.70
C LEU A 36 10.23 -31.98 -0.31
N GLY A 37 11.38 -31.45 -0.70
CA GLY A 37 12.22 -32.02 -1.76
C GLY A 37 12.95 -33.31 -1.39
N VAL A 38 13.13 -33.61 -0.09
CA VAL A 38 13.96 -34.74 0.34
C VAL A 38 13.06 -35.99 0.59
N ARG A 39 13.46 -37.20 0.17
CA ARG A 39 12.61 -38.42 0.15
C ARG A 39 12.72 -39.37 1.36
N ALA A 40 12.83 -38.92 2.61
CA ALA A 40 12.96 -39.81 3.78
C ALA A 40 11.72 -39.82 4.67
N ARG A 41 11.27 -41.03 4.99
CA ARG A 41 10.00 -41.37 5.67
C ARG A 41 10.03 -41.04 7.16
N GLU A 42 8.85 -40.66 7.66
CA GLU A 42 8.43 -40.48 9.07
C GLU A 42 9.13 -39.40 9.90
N TYR A 43 10.46 -39.36 10.03
CA TYR A 43 11.15 -38.37 10.87
C TYR A 43 10.96 -36.92 10.36
N ARG A 44 10.61 -36.75 9.08
CA ARG A 44 10.39 -35.44 8.44
C ARG A 44 8.96 -34.94 8.39
N ARG A 45 7.98 -35.68 8.94
CA ARG A 45 6.62 -35.15 9.05
C ARG A 45 6.55 -33.98 10.03
N GLU A 46 7.29 -34.06 11.13
CA GLU A 46 7.36 -33.01 12.14
C GLU A 46 8.12 -31.79 11.60
N GLU A 47 9.33 -31.96 11.04
CA GLU A 47 10.09 -30.87 10.41
C GLU A 47 9.31 -30.18 9.28
N HIS A 48 8.57 -30.93 8.47
CA HIS A 48 7.70 -30.38 7.43
C HIS A 48 6.50 -29.63 8.02
N ALA A 49 5.86 -30.17 9.06
CA ALA A 49 4.77 -29.48 9.75
C ALA A 49 5.26 -28.16 10.39
N ASP A 50 6.45 -28.15 10.98
CA ASP A 50 7.09 -26.97 11.54
C ASP A 50 7.45 -25.93 10.48
N ALA A 51 7.95 -26.37 9.32
CA ALA A 51 8.23 -25.48 8.20
C ALA A 51 6.94 -24.85 7.64
N LEU A 52 5.87 -25.63 7.48
CA LEU A 52 4.56 -25.12 7.05
C LEU A 52 3.93 -24.17 8.08
N SER A 53 4.07 -24.49 9.38
CA SER A 53 3.60 -23.64 10.48
C SER A 53 4.31 -22.28 10.46
N ARG A 54 5.65 -22.29 10.33
CA ARG A 54 6.46 -21.06 10.17
C ARG A 54 6.05 -20.27 8.92
N LEU A 55 5.93 -20.91 7.77
CA LEU A 55 5.48 -20.26 6.54
C LEU A 55 4.09 -19.61 6.69
N THR A 56 3.17 -20.29 7.38
CA THR A 56 1.83 -19.75 7.67
C THR A 56 1.89 -18.54 8.60
N SER A 57 2.77 -18.57 9.61
CA SER A 57 2.98 -17.45 10.52
C SER A 57 3.56 -16.24 9.79
N GLU A 58 4.62 -16.42 8.99
CA GLU A 58 5.22 -15.32 8.23
C GLU A 58 4.25 -14.77 7.16
N HIS A 59 3.39 -15.61 6.58
CA HIS A 59 2.33 -15.14 5.68
C HIS A 59 1.39 -14.18 6.42
N ARG A 60 0.92 -14.53 7.61
CA ARG A 60 0.04 -13.65 8.41
C ARG A 60 0.71 -12.32 8.69
N GLU A 61 1.99 -12.35 9.06
CA GLU A 61 2.77 -11.13 9.33
C GLU A 61 2.89 -10.23 8.08
N VAL A 62 3.16 -10.81 6.91
CA VAL A 62 3.16 -10.06 5.64
C VAL A 62 1.79 -9.45 5.36
N PHE A 63 0.71 -10.18 5.63
CA PHE A 63 -0.65 -9.66 5.47
C PHE A 63 -0.91 -8.47 6.41
N ASP A 64 -0.59 -8.61 7.69
CA ASP A 64 -0.82 -7.57 8.71
C ASP A 64 -0.03 -6.29 8.40
N GLU A 65 1.25 -6.41 8.01
CA GLU A 65 2.07 -5.24 7.65
C GLU A 65 1.63 -4.62 6.31
N LEU A 66 1.15 -5.43 5.35
CA LEU A 66 0.57 -4.91 4.11
C LEU A 66 -0.71 -4.10 4.39
N GLU A 67 -1.59 -4.60 5.26
CA GLU A 67 -2.80 -3.87 5.64
C GLU A 67 -2.46 -2.55 6.34
N ALA A 68 -1.53 -2.59 7.29
CA ALA A 68 -1.09 -1.41 8.03
C ALA A 68 -0.46 -0.37 7.09
N LEU A 69 0.39 -0.80 6.15
CA LEU A 69 0.98 0.07 5.14
C LEU A 69 -0.09 0.75 4.28
N LEU A 70 -0.99 -0.04 3.69
CA LEU A 70 -1.97 0.49 2.74
C LEU A 70 -3.06 1.32 3.41
N ALA A 71 -3.39 1.06 4.68
CA ALA A 71 -4.24 1.93 5.48
C ALA A 71 -3.58 3.30 5.75
N ALA A 72 -2.32 3.33 6.17
CA ALA A 72 -1.58 4.58 6.39
C ALA A 72 -1.43 5.37 5.08
N TRP A 73 -1.07 4.66 3.99
CA TRP A 73 -0.92 5.25 2.67
C TRP A 73 -2.24 5.80 2.13
N ALA A 74 -3.36 5.09 2.30
CA ALA A 74 -4.66 5.57 1.85
C ALA A 74 -5.06 6.88 2.54
N ARG A 75 -4.76 7.04 3.83
CA ARG A 75 -5.00 8.30 4.57
C ARG A 75 -4.16 9.44 4.01
N LEU A 76 -2.87 9.22 3.79
CA LEU A 76 -1.99 10.21 3.15
C LEU A 76 -2.47 10.57 1.74
N SER A 77 -2.83 9.56 0.95
CA SER A 77 -3.37 9.73 -0.40
C SER A 77 -4.67 10.54 -0.40
N LEU A 78 -5.55 10.39 0.59
CA LEU A 78 -6.78 11.19 0.69
C LEU A 78 -6.53 12.66 1.02
N LEU A 79 -5.47 12.98 1.78
CA LEU A 79 -5.09 14.37 2.03
C LEU A 79 -4.57 15.04 0.75
N LEU A 80 -3.72 14.32 0.00
CA LEU A 80 -3.06 14.82 -1.21
C LEU A 80 -3.97 14.75 -2.46
N ASN A 81 -4.81 13.74 -2.55
CA ASN A 81 -5.72 13.45 -3.67
C ASN A 81 -7.13 13.07 -3.20
N PRO A 82 -7.86 14.00 -2.58
CA PRO A 82 -9.18 13.72 -2.01
C PRO A 82 -10.18 13.27 -3.07
N GLN A 83 -11.11 12.40 -2.67
CA GLN A 83 -12.22 12.03 -3.53
C GLN A 83 -13.16 13.22 -3.76
N LYS A 84 -13.81 13.27 -4.93
CA LYS A 84 -14.81 14.28 -5.25
C LYS A 84 -16.04 14.08 -4.35
N GLY A 85 -16.11 14.85 -3.26
CA GLY A 85 -17.29 14.96 -2.41
C GLY A 85 -18.45 15.69 -3.10
N LYS A 86 -19.61 15.75 -2.43
CA LYS A 86 -20.76 16.55 -2.86
C LYS A 86 -20.72 17.93 -2.19
N GLY A 87 -21.28 18.94 -2.88
CA GLY A 87 -21.43 20.30 -2.34
C GLY A 87 -20.11 21.03 -2.09
N GLU A 88 -20.18 22.08 -1.27
CA GLU A 88 -19.07 22.99 -0.97
C GLU A 88 -17.88 22.29 -0.30
N ALA A 89 -18.15 21.34 0.61
CA ALA A 89 -17.11 20.56 1.27
C ALA A 89 -16.24 19.75 0.28
N GLY A 90 -16.87 19.21 -0.77
CA GLY A 90 -16.15 18.50 -1.84
C GLY A 90 -15.26 19.43 -2.67
N VAL A 91 -15.76 20.63 -2.99
CA VAL A 91 -14.99 21.66 -3.71
C VAL A 91 -13.79 22.10 -2.87
N PHE A 92 -14.01 22.38 -1.58
CA PHE A 92 -12.95 22.77 -0.66
C PHE A 92 -11.88 21.68 -0.51
N ALA A 93 -12.28 20.40 -0.37
CA ALA A 93 -11.34 19.30 -0.25
C ALA A 93 -10.44 19.21 -1.50
N LEU A 94 -11.01 19.31 -2.70
CA LEU A 94 -10.24 19.30 -3.96
C LEU A 94 -9.27 20.47 -4.05
N ALA A 95 -9.72 21.68 -3.69
CA ALA A 95 -8.87 22.87 -3.65
C ALA A 95 -7.70 22.68 -2.67
N ARG A 96 -7.97 22.21 -1.45
CA ARG A 96 -6.94 21.88 -0.45
C ARG A 96 -5.93 20.87 -0.99
N GLY A 97 -6.40 19.77 -1.60
CA GLY A 97 -5.52 18.77 -2.19
C GLY A 97 -4.60 19.36 -3.25
N HIS A 98 -5.13 20.20 -4.14
CA HIS A 98 -4.34 20.88 -5.17
C HIS A 98 -3.26 21.79 -4.57
N VAL A 99 -3.62 22.62 -3.58
CA VAL A 99 -2.67 23.48 -2.86
C VAL A 99 -1.58 22.65 -2.18
N LEU A 100 -1.94 21.58 -1.46
CA LEU A 100 -0.98 20.72 -0.79
C LEU A 100 0.02 20.09 -1.77
N ARG A 101 -0.46 19.57 -2.91
CA ARG A 101 0.42 18.99 -3.93
C ARG A 101 1.37 20.02 -4.53
N ALA A 102 0.90 21.23 -4.81
CA ALA A 102 1.73 22.31 -5.34
C ALA A 102 2.84 22.72 -4.35
N VAL A 103 2.47 22.92 -3.10
CA VAL A 103 3.40 23.31 -2.02
C VAL A 103 4.45 22.21 -1.77
N LEU A 104 4.02 20.95 -1.76
CA LEU A 104 4.87 19.79 -1.49
C LEU A 104 5.55 19.23 -2.74
N ALA A 105 5.44 19.90 -3.89
CA ALA A 105 5.98 19.48 -5.18
C ALA A 105 5.66 18.02 -5.54
N VAL A 106 4.45 17.55 -5.20
CA VAL A 106 4.01 16.19 -5.52
C VAL A 106 3.65 16.10 -7.00
N SER A 107 4.43 15.33 -7.76
CA SER A 107 4.18 15.04 -9.18
C SER A 107 2.81 14.39 -9.39
N GLU A 108 2.13 14.73 -10.49
CA GLU A 108 0.86 14.11 -10.89
C GLU A 108 1.00 12.62 -11.25
N GLN A 109 2.22 12.14 -11.51
CA GLN A 109 2.54 10.72 -11.71
C GLN A 109 2.93 10.01 -10.40
N SER A 110 2.86 10.70 -9.26
CA SER A 110 3.25 10.13 -7.97
C SER A 110 2.37 8.93 -7.60
N PRO A 111 2.94 7.81 -7.12
CA PRO A 111 2.19 6.67 -6.61
C PRO A 111 1.33 7.03 -5.38
N LEU A 112 1.58 8.17 -4.69
CA LEU A 112 0.69 8.67 -3.64
C LEU A 112 -0.69 9.10 -4.18
N LEU A 113 -0.79 9.35 -5.49
CA LEU A 113 -2.01 9.81 -6.15
C LEU A 113 -2.76 8.67 -6.84
N ASP A 114 -2.29 7.41 -6.75
CA ASP A 114 -2.95 6.26 -7.33
C ASP A 114 -4.31 5.98 -6.65
N ARG A 115 -5.35 6.54 -7.25
CA ARG A 115 -6.73 6.40 -6.77
C ARG A 115 -7.25 4.99 -6.95
N ASP A 116 -6.83 4.28 -7.98
CA ASP A 116 -7.35 2.94 -8.27
C ASP A 116 -6.84 1.93 -7.24
N LEU A 117 -5.56 2.00 -6.87
CA LEU A 117 -5.00 1.19 -5.80
C LEU A 117 -5.72 1.50 -4.47
N ARG A 118 -5.89 2.78 -4.15
CA ARG A 118 -6.56 3.22 -2.92
C ARG A 118 -7.99 2.72 -2.86
N ASN A 119 -8.76 2.93 -3.93
CA ASN A 119 -10.16 2.52 -3.98
C ASN A 119 -10.27 0.99 -4.00
N SER A 120 -9.35 0.28 -4.67
CA SER A 120 -9.26 -1.17 -4.59
C SER A 120 -8.95 -1.67 -3.18
N TRP A 121 -8.26 -0.86 -2.36
CA TRP A 121 -7.98 -1.19 -0.98
C TRP A 121 -9.13 -0.89 -0.02
N MET A 122 -9.66 0.33 -0.09
CA MET A 122 -10.71 0.80 0.81
C MET A 122 -12.08 0.15 0.60
N HIS A 123 -12.45 -0.16 -0.65
CA HIS A 123 -13.76 -0.72 -1.00
C HIS A 123 -13.66 -2.21 -1.33
N PHE A 124 -12.82 -2.93 -0.59
CA PHE A 124 -12.58 -4.34 -0.86
C PHE A 124 -13.81 -5.21 -0.60
N ASP A 125 -14.55 -4.93 0.47
CA ASP A 125 -15.81 -5.59 0.81
C ASP A 125 -16.85 -5.43 -0.31
N GLU A 126 -17.04 -4.22 -0.84
CA GLU A 126 -17.95 -3.97 -1.96
C GLU A 126 -17.54 -4.74 -3.23
N ARG A 127 -16.22 -4.79 -3.52
CA ARG A 127 -15.68 -5.56 -4.64
C ARG A 127 -15.85 -7.06 -4.44
N LEU A 128 -15.62 -7.53 -3.22
CA LEU A 128 -15.85 -8.92 -2.83
C LEU A 128 -17.31 -9.30 -3.05
N ASP A 129 -18.25 -8.50 -2.56
CA ASP A 129 -19.68 -8.73 -2.74
C ASP A 129 -20.08 -8.73 -4.22
N THR A 130 -19.45 -7.87 -5.03
CA THR A 130 -19.69 -7.81 -6.48
C THR A 130 -19.22 -9.09 -7.17
N VAL A 131 -18.03 -9.59 -6.82
CA VAL A 131 -17.49 -10.85 -7.36
C VAL A 131 -18.32 -12.06 -6.90
N ILE A 132 -18.70 -12.11 -5.62
CA ILE A 132 -19.56 -13.18 -5.09
C ILE A 132 -20.91 -13.17 -5.81
N ARG A 133 -21.54 -12.01 -5.96
CA ARG A 133 -22.83 -11.89 -6.65
C ARG A 133 -22.76 -12.26 -8.13
N SER A 134 -21.69 -11.89 -8.83
CA SER A 134 -21.55 -12.15 -10.28
C SER A 134 -21.13 -13.59 -10.60
N THR A 135 -20.30 -14.22 -9.76
CA THR A 135 -19.73 -15.54 -10.06
C THR A 135 -20.30 -16.68 -9.21
N GLY A 136 -20.98 -16.37 -8.10
CA GLY A 136 -21.39 -17.35 -7.10
C GLY A 136 -20.24 -18.00 -6.32
N ARG A 137 -19.00 -17.54 -6.51
CA ARG A 137 -17.79 -18.12 -5.91
C ARG A 137 -17.36 -17.32 -4.70
N TRP A 138 -17.13 -18.03 -3.60
CA TRP A 138 -16.65 -17.47 -2.33
C TRP A 138 -15.10 -17.45 -2.22
N GLY A 139 -14.41 -18.06 -3.19
CA GLY A 139 -12.99 -18.39 -3.12
C GLY A 139 -12.03 -17.40 -3.82
N ASN A 140 -10.88 -17.19 -3.17
CA ASN A 140 -9.67 -16.44 -3.55
C ASN A 140 -9.84 -14.92 -3.74
N ARG A 141 -9.97 -14.23 -2.61
CA ARG A 141 -10.18 -12.78 -2.52
C ARG A 141 -8.84 -12.03 -2.60
N HIS A 142 -7.85 -12.47 -1.82
CA HIS A 142 -6.44 -12.15 -1.98
C HIS A 142 -5.66 -13.42 -2.24
N ARG A 143 -4.63 -13.32 -3.07
CA ARG A 143 -3.67 -14.39 -3.26
C ARG A 143 -2.27 -13.85 -3.03
N PHE A 144 -1.56 -14.45 -2.10
CA PHE A 144 -0.14 -14.23 -1.87
C PHE A 144 0.64 -15.27 -2.66
N ILE A 145 1.58 -14.82 -3.49
CA ILE A 145 2.42 -15.66 -4.33
C ILE A 145 3.87 -15.20 -4.26
N HIS A 146 4.78 -16.07 -4.67
CA HIS A 146 6.12 -15.65 -5.08
C HIS A 146 6.07 -15.28 -6.56
N SER A 147 6.89 -14.34 -7.01
CA SER A 147 6.90 -13.87 -8.40
C SER A 147 7.18 -14.98 -9.42
N SER A 148 7.93 -16.02 -9.03
CA SER A 148 8.15 -17.23 -9.87
C SER A 148 6.86 -17.97 -10.20
N ASP A 149 5.82 -17.84 -9.38
CA ASP A 149 4.56 -18.56 -9.52
C ASP A 149 3.52 -17.77 -10.33
N HIS A 150 3.85 -16.55 -10.76
CA HIS A 150 2.92 -15.61 -11.39
C HIS A 150 2.21 -16.20 -12.63
N ALA A 151 2.96 -16.93 -13.49
CA ALA A 151 2.42 -17.52 -14.71
C ALA A 151 1.32 -18.58 -14.46
N SER A 152 1.23 -19.11 -13.23
CA SER A 152 0.20 -20.08 -12.84
C SER A 152 -1.12 -19.45 -12.37
N ASP A 153 -1.18 -18.12 -12.21
CA ASP A 153 -2.38 -17.45 -11.72
C ASP A 153 -3.32 -17.04 -12.86
N GLN A 154 -4.43 -17.78 -13.01
CA GLN A 154 -5.44 -17.55 -14.05
C GLN A 154 -6.47 -16.46 -13.70
N GLY A 155 -6.06 -15.40 -13.00
CA GLY A 155 -6.88 -14.20 -12.83
C GLY A 155 -8.14 -14.34 -11.97
N SER A 156 -8.21 -15.36 -11.10
CA SER A 156 -9.40 -15.53 -10.23
C SER A 156 -9.35 -14.66 -8.96
N SER A 157 -8.23 -14.00 -8.68
CA SER A 157 -8.03 -13.22 -7.46
C SER A 157 -8.43 -11.75 -7.63
N ILE A 158 -9.17 -11.19 -6.66
CA ILE A 158 -9.44 -9.73 -6.65
C ILE A 158 -8.11 -9.01 -6.53
N ARG A 159 -7.21 -9.46 -5.64
CA ARG A 159 -5.85 -8.94 -5.54
C ARG A 159 -4.83 -10.06 -5.54
N LEU A 160 -3.76 -9.85 -6.30
CA LEU A 160 -2.58 -10.71 -6.30
C LEU A 160 -1.43 -9.93 -5.68
N ILE A 161 -0.80 -10.51 -4.68
CA ILE A 161 0.34 -9.94 -3.97
C ILE A 161 1.54 -10.84 -4.21
N GLU A 162 2.51 -10.34 -4.97
CA GLU A 162 3.84 -10.94 -5.05
C GLU A 162 4.63 -10.49 -3.82
N VAL A 163 4.93 -11.43 -2.92
CA VAL A 163 5.54 -11.13 -1.63
C VAL A 163 6.97 -10.64 -1.82
N ASP A 164 7.79 -11.39 -2.55
CA ASP A 164 9.22 -11.12 -2.80
C ASP A 164 9.49 -9.78 -3.52
N THR A 165 8.61 -9.40 -4.45
CA THR A 165 8.76 -8.16 -5.21
C THR A 165 7.96 -6.99 -4.62
N LEU A 166 7.13 -7.23 -3.61
CA LEU A 166 6.14 -6.29 -3.06
C LEU A 166 5.30 -5.63 -4.15
N ARG A 167 4.83 -6.45 -5.09
CA ARG A 167 3.98 -6.02 -6.20
C ARG A 167 2.54 -6.41 -5.94
N VAL A 168 1.63 -5.46 -6.07
CA VAL A 168 0.18 -5.68 -5.95
C VAL A 168 -0.44 -5.53 -7.32
N THR A 169 -1.16 -6.55 -7.76
CA THR A 169 -2.01 -6.50 -8.95
C THR A 169 -3.48 -6.45 -8.51
N TYR A 170 -4.21 -5.45 -8.99
CA TYR A 170 -5.57 -5.10 -8.55
C TYR A 170 -6.42 -4.61 -9.73
N PRO A 171 -7.76 -4.74 -9.66
CA PRO A 171 -8.65 -4.14 -10.65
C PRO A 171 -8.82 -2.64 -10.41
N ASP A 172 -8.86 -1.87 -11.48
CA ASP A 172 -9.24 -0.45 -11.42
C ASP A 172 -10.78 -0.27 -11.30
N GLU A 173 -11.27 0.96 -11.48
CA GLU A 173 -12.72 1.24 -11.48
C GLU A 173 -13.48 0.58 -12.65
N LYS A 174 -12.81 0.24 -13.76
CA LYS A 174 -13.39 -0.45 -14.93
C LYS A 174 -13.26 -1.98 -14.85
N GLY A 175 -12.47 -2.47 -13.91
CA GLY A 175 -12.15 -3.90 -13.76
C GLY A 175 -10.87 -4.32 -14.49
N ASP A 176 -10.17 -3.39 -15.15
CA ASP A 176 -8.90 -3.65 -15.81
C ASP A 176 -7.80 -3.88 -14.77
N ARG A 177 -6.92 -4.85 -15.01
CA ARG A 177 -5.83 -5.18 -14.08
C ARG A 177 -4.73 -4.11 -14.16
N LYS A 178 -4.44 -3.50 -13.01
CA LYS A 178 -3.31 -2.60 -12.78
C LYS A 178 -2.32 -3.24 -11.82
N THR A 179 -1.11 -2.71 -11.84
CA THR A 179 0.01 -3.20 -11.04
C THR A 179 0.72 -2.03 -10.39
N ALA A 180 0.93 -2.11 -9.08
CA ALA A 180 1.71 -1.17 -8.30
C ALA A 180 2.88 -1.89 -7.63
N LYS A 181 4.05 -1.26 -7.61
CA LYS A 181 5.20 -1.71 -6.83
C LYS A 181 5.26 -0.86 -5.57
N LEU A 182 5.10 -1.48 -4.40
CA LEU A 182 5.02 -0.73 -3.15
C LEU A 182 6.35 -0.07 -2.78
N ARG A 183 7.49 -0.65 -3.20
CA ARG A 183 8.82 -0.06 -3.04
C ARG A 183 9.00 1.28 -3.76
N ASP A 184 8.20 1.57 -4.80
CA ASP A 184 8.25 2.87 -5.50
C ASP A 184 7.73 4.02 -4.61
N LEU A 185 7.06 3.71 -3.48
CA LEU A 185 6.65 4.71 -2.49
C LEU A 185 7.84 5.29 -1.72
N GLU A 186 8.91 4.54 -1.45
CA GLU A 186 10.02 4.99 -0.61
C GLU A 186 10.68 6.29 -1.09
N PRO A 187 11.19 6.39 -2.35
CA PRO A 187 11.83 7.61 -2.81
C PRO A 187 10.86 8.81 -2.80
N VAL A 188 9.59 8.56 -3.04
CA VAL A 188 8.54 9.60 -3.07
C VAL A 188 8.24 10.11 -1.66
N LEU A 189 8.16 9.22 -0.67
CA LEU A 189 7.93 9.59 0.73
C LEU A 189 9.14 10.30 1.33
N LEU A 190 10.36 9.86 1.02
CA LEU A 190 11.59 10.56 1.41
C LEU A 190 11.64 11.96 0.80
N GLY A 191 11.31 12.09 -0.49
CA GLY A 191 11.13 13.38 -1.15
C GLY A 191 10.11 14.25 -0.42
N LEU A 192 8.93 13.71 -0.12
CA LEU A 192 7.85 14.41 0.58
C LEU A 192 8.29 14.91 1.97
N VAL A 193 9.01 14.10 2.75
CA VAL A 193 9.56 14.48 4.06
C VAL A 193 10.57 15.63 3.93
N ASN A 194 11.42 15.60 2.91
CA ASN A 194 12.35 16.70 2.65
C ASN A 194 11.63 17.99 2.23
N GLU A 195 10.59 17.86 1.40
CA GLU A 195 9.82 19.00 0.91
C GLU A 195 9.00 19.69 1.99
N LEU A 196 8.63 18.98 3.05
CA LEU A 196 7.92 19.56 4.21
C LEU A 196 8.72 20.68 4.89
N THR A 197 10.06 20.63 4.85
CA THR A 197 10.92 21.69 5.41
C THR A 197 10.82 23.00 4.60
N ASN A 198 10.63 22.88 3.28
CA ASN A 198 10.54 24.03 2.36
C ASN A 198 9.10 24.49 2.13
N ALA A 199 8.13 23.76 2.65
CA ALA A 199 6.73 23.94 2.31
C ALA A 199 6.16 25.29 2.77
N SER A 200 6.56 25.77 3.95
CA SER A 200 6.12 27.07 4.46
C SER A 200 6.57 28.22 3.56
N GLU A 201 7.81 28.17 3.06
CA GLU A 201 8.34 29.17 2.13
C GLU A 201 7.59 29.15 0.80
N ARG A 202 7.37 27.96 0.21
CA ARG A 202 6.59 27.83 -1.03
C ARG A 202 5.15 28.27 -0.86
N PHE A 203 4.53 27.99 0.28
CA PHE A 203 3.18 28.46 0.56
C PHE A 203 3.12 30.00 0.52
N ARG A 204 4.04 30.69 1.19
CA ARG A 204 4.12 32.16 1.14
C ARG A 204 4.39 32.70 -0.27
N MET A 205 5.21 32.00 -1.06
CA MET A 205 5.46 32.38 -2.47
C MET A 205 4.21 32.22 -3.36
N LEU A 206 3.44 31.15 -3.16
CA LEU A 206 2.23 30.88 -3.94
C LEU A 206 1.04 31.73 -3.50
N PHE A 207 1.02 32.15 -2.24
CA PHE A 207 -0.09 32.90 -1.63
C PHE A 207 0.45 34.10 -0.81
N PRO A 208 1.04 35.12 -1.47
CA PRO A 208 1.69 36.25 -0.78
C PRO A 208 0.73 37.10 0.06
N ASP A 209 -0.57 37.09 -0.29
CA ASP A 209 -1.62 37.84 0.41
C ASP A 209 -2.32 37.01 1.50
N ALA A 210 -1.97 35.73 1.66
CA ALA A 210 -2.47 34.93 2.76
C ALA A 210 -1.77 35.40 4.04
N HIS A 211 -2.45 36.27 4.81
CA HIS A 211 -1.99 36.63 6.14
C HIS A 211 -1.83 35.37 6.97
N ASP A 212 -0.67 35.24 7.64
CA ASP A 212 -0.38 34.18 8.60
C ASP A 212 -1.50 34.22 9.66
N ALA A 213 -2.53 33.38 9.47
CA ALA A 213 -3.50 33.11 10.52
C ALA A 213 -2.73 32.31 11.58
N ASP A 214 -2.22 33.05 12.56
CA ASP A 214 -1.50 32.61 13.74
C ASP A 214 -1.66 31.12 14.09
N GLY A 215 -0.54 30.39 14.08
CA GLY A 215 -0.40 29.11 14.79
C GLY A 215 0.45 28.06 14.07
N ASP A 216 1.73 27.97 14.45
CA ASP A 216 2.62 26.81 14.27
C ASP A 216 2.84 26.27 12.84
N PHE A 217 3.56 27.06 12.03
CA PHE A 217 4.44 26.48 11.00
C PHE A 217 5.90 26.35 11.48
N ASP A 218 6.19 26.77 12.71
CA ASP A 218 7.53 26.71 13.27
C ASP A 218 7.92 25.26 13.63
N ALA A 219 9.16 24.95 13.24
CA ALA A 219 9.76 23.64 13.28
C ALA A 219 9.88 23.10 14.72
N ALA A 220 9.27 21.92 14.93
CA ALA A 220 9.76 20.90 15.85
C ALA A 220 9.97 19.61 15.06
#